data_AF-A0A2E4QZH0-F1
#
_entry.id   AF-A0A2E4QZH0-F1
#
_cell.length_a   1.000
_cell.length_b   1.000
_cell.length_c   1.000
_cell.angle_alpha   90.00
_cell.angle_beta   90.00
_cell.angle_gamma   90.00
#
_symmetry.space_group_name_H-M   'P 1'
#
loop_
_entity.id
_entity.type
_entity.pdbx_description
1 polymer ?
#
loop_
_entity_poly.entity_id
_entity_poly.type
_entity_poly.pdbx_seq_one_letter_code
_entity_poly.pdbx_strand_id
1 'polypeptide(L)'
;MNFRFSIRSALSAITLCMASFVNAQQSEQNAADSLSLGLNIEVPDIGQPYIAERIGDWSMRCIRSENGQDPCELFQLLVNNEGNPLSEIMVFPLPQGQAAIAGATIIVPLKTLLTARMTIAFDAEITKSYPYSFCTEIGCIARIGLTEDDIALMKAGDQSVITIRHMDAPNKALNLKLSLSGFTAGFNKILNQ
;
A
#
# COMPACT_ATOMS: atom_id res chain seq x y z
N MET A 1 -29.40 41.64 -71.16
CA MET A 1 -30.10 42.81 -70.57
C MET A 1 -29.39 43.10 -69.25
N ASN A 2 -28.38 43.97 -69.22
CA ASN A 2 -28.45 45.44 -69.15
C ASN A 2 -28.77 45.92 -67.71
N PHE A 3 -28.07 46.88 -67.07
CA PHE A 3 -26.78 47.56 -67.35
C PHE A 3 -26.47 48.51 -66.16
N ARG A 4 -25.19 48.64 -65.71
CA ARG A 4 -24.61 49.84 -65.01
C ARG A 4 -25.23 50.26 -63.64
N PHE A 5 -24.78 51.21 -62.78
CA PHE A 5 -23.64 52.17 -62.60
C PHE A 5 -23.67 52.65 -61.09
N SER A 6 -22.71 53.34 -60.43
CA SER A 6 -21.24 53.55 -60.60
C SER A 6 -20.60 54.48 -59.51
N ILE A 7 -19.50 54.04 -58.85
CA ILE A 7 -18.34 54.84 -58.35
C ILE A 7 -18.53 55.88 -57.20
N ARG A 8 -17.60 55.86 -56.21
CA ARG A 8 -16.80 56.96 -55.57
C ARG A 8 -16.60 56.68 -54.06
N SER A 9 -15.44 56.27 -53.54
CA SER A 9 -14.10 56.90 -53.52
C SER A 9 -14.01 58.14 -52.63
N ALA A 10 -13.44 57.96 -51.42
CA ALA A 10 -12.81 59.03 -50.64
C ALA A 10 -11.69 58.44 -49.75
N LEU A 11 -10.44 58.77 -50.07
CA LEU A 11 -9.29 58.62 -49.16
C LEU A 11 -9.35 59.75 -48.12
N SER A 12 -8.95 59.47 -46.88
CA SER A 12 -8.15 60.43 -46.12
C SER A 12 -7.36 59.73 -45.01
N ALA A 13 -6.14 60.20 -44.76
CA ALA A 13 -5.18 59.60 -43.82
C ALA A 13 -5.16 60.34 -42.47
N ILE A 14 -4.44 59.79 -41.48
CA ILE A 14 -3.33 60.47 -40.78
C ILE A 14 -2.69 59.51 -39.76
N THR A 15 -1.37 59.40 -39.81
CA THR A 15 -0.54 58.60 -38.90
C THR A 15 -0.21 59.38 -37.63
N LEU A 16 -0.29 58.75 -36.46
CA LEU A 16 0.44 59.23 -35.28
C LEU A 16 0.90 58.06 -34.39
N CYS A 17 2.20 57.73 -34.46
CA CYS A 17 2.81 56.80 -33.52
C CYS A 17 3.01 57.48 -32.16
N MET A 18 2.25 57.08 -31.13
CA MET A 18 2.62 57.34 -29.74
C MET A 18 3.48 56.18 -29.23
N ALA A 19 4.76 56.45 -29.01
CA ALA A 19 5.66 55.51 -28.33
C ALA A 19 5.38 55.57 -26.82
N SER A 20 4.62 54.60 -26.31
CA SER A 20 4.42 54.42 -24.87
C SER A 20 5.68 53.84 -24.25
N PHE A 21 6.40 54.65 -23.46
CA PHE A 21 7.47 54.15 -22.59
C PHE A 21 6.86 53.28 -21.49
N VAL A 22 6.94 51.95 -21.66
CA VAL A 22 6.58 51.00 -20.60
C VAL A 22 7.73 50.99 -19.59
N ASN A 23 7.44 51.45 -18.37
CA ASN A 23 8.37 51.34 -17.25
C ASN A 23 8.51 49.86 -16.88
N ALA A 24 9.63 49.23 -17.23
CA ALA A 24 9.94 47.85 -16.88
C ALA A 24 10.34 47.78 -15.39
N GLN A 25 9.33 47.79 -14.53
CA GLN A 25 9.52 47.66 -13.08
C GLN A 25 9.82 46.19 -12.77
N GLN A 26 11.11 45.84 -12.81
CA GLN A 26 11.59 44.50 -12.47
C GLN A 26 11.20 44.18 -11.03
N SER A 27 10.38 43.15 -10.86
CA SER A 27 10.15 42.54 -9.56
C SER A 27 11.41 41.78 -9.17
N GLU A 28 12.23 42.37 -8.28
CA GLU A 28 13.24 41.64 -7.51
C GLU A 28 12.53 40.67 -6.55
N GLN A 29 12.03 39.56 -7.10
CA GLN A 29 11.65 38.41 -6.31
C GLN A 29 12.93 37.89 -5.67
N ASN A 30 13.06 38.06 -4.36
CA ASN A 30 14.22 37.59 -3.61
C ASN A 30 14.45 36.11 -3.91
N ALA A 31 15.60 35.79 -4.50
CA ALA A 31 15.94 34.42 -4.88
C ALA A 31 16.04 33.46 -3.67
N ALA A 32 15.97 33.98 -2.44
CA ALA A 32 15.85 33.21 -1.21
C ALA A 32 14.44 32.61 -1.00
N ASP A 33 13.37 33.28 -1.43
CA ASP A 33 11.99 32.83 -1.21
C ASP A 33 11.61 31.61 -2.09
N SER A 34 12.41 31.32 -3.12
CA SER A 34 12.27 30.11 -3.96
C SER A 34 13.14 28.94 -3.50
N LEU A 35 13.94 29.10 -2.44
CA LEU A 35 14.76 28.02 -1.89
C LEU A 35 13.97 27.18 -0.88
N SER A 36 13.86 25.88 -1.15
CA SER A 36 13.34 24.95 -0.15
C SER A 36 14.28 24.89 1.05
N LEU A 37 13.77 25.18 2.24
CA LEU A 37 14.51 25.09 3.51
C LEU A 37 14.60 23.66 4.06
N GLY A 38 14.16 22.67 3.28
CA GLY A 38 14.00 21.29 3.74
C GLY A 38 12.78 21.11 4.64
N LEU A 39 12.56 19.86 5.06
CA LEU A 39 11.58 19.47 6.08
C LEU A 39 12.29 18.67 7.16
N ASN A 40 11.88 18.83 8.42
CA ASN A 40 12.33 17.95 9.48
C ASN A 40 11.79 16.54 9.21
N ILE A 41 12.65 15.53 9.28
CA ILE A 41 12.24 14.13 9.21
C ILE A 41 11.84 13.72 10.63
N GLU A 42 10.56 13.44 10.84
CA GLU A 42 10.08 12.87 12.10
C GLU A 42 10.66 11.47 12.29
N VAL A 43 11.38 11.27 13.39
CA VAL A 43 11.89 9.97 13.80
C VAL A 43 10.83 9.33 14.72
N PRO A 44 10.47 8.04 14.52
CA PRO A 44 9.50 7.37 15.38
C PRO A 44 9.92 7.38 16.86
N ASP A 45 8.99 7.75 17.74
CA ASP A 45 9.16 7.60 19.19
C ASP A 45 9.22 6.12 19.61
N ILE A 46 9.79 5.85 20.79
CA ILE A 46 9.80 4.51 21.39
C ILE A 46 8.37 3.96 21.49
N GLY A 47 8.16 2.72 21.06
CA GLY A 47 6.87 2.06 20.98
C GLY A 47 6.06 2.35 19.70
N GLN A 48 6.48 3.29 18.86
CA GLN A 48 5.78 3.57 17.59
C GLN A 48 6.22 2.61 16.48
N PRO A 49 5.27 2.15 15.63
CA PRO A 49 5.58 1.36 14.45
C PRO A 49 6.06 2.26 13.30
N TYR A 50 7.02 1.77 12.51
CA TYR A 50 7.48 2.42 11.29
C TYR A 50 7.77 1.41 10.18
N ILE A 51 7.81 1.86 8.93
CA ILE A 51 8.23 1.01 7.79
C ILE A 51 9.74 1.20 7.61
N ALA A 52 10.52 0.16 7.91
CA ALA A 52 11.97 0.18 7.73
C ALA A 52 12.37 -0.04 6.26
N GLU A 53 11.63 -0.90 5.54
CA GLU A 53 11.94 -1.27 4.15
C GLU A 53 10.67 -1.73 3.41
N ARG A 54 10.65 -1.58 2.08
CA ARG A 54 9.67 -2.21 1.19
C ARG A 54 10.39 -3.18 0.28
N ILE A 55 9.86 -4.41 0.18
CA ILE A 55 10.54 -5.58 -0.37
C ILE A 55 9.52 -6.32 -1.24
N GLY A 56 9.53 -6.03 -2.55
CA GLY A 56 8.43 -6.42 -3.43
C GLY A 56 7.11 -5.84 -2.93
N ASP A 57 6.10 -6.69 -2.75
CA ASP A 57 4.77 -6.28 -2.27
C ASP A 57 4.66 -6.26 -0.72
N TRP A 58 5.73 -6.63 -0.01
CA TRP A 58 5.78 -6.64 1.45
C TRP A 58 6.44 -5.37 2.02
N SER A 59 5.97 -4.92 3.17
CA SER A 59 6.63 -3.89 3.99
C SER A 59 7.22 -4.53 5.25
N MET A 60 8.50 -4.31 5.51
CA MET A 60 9.09 -4.65 6.81
C MET A 60 8.72 -3.53 7.80
N ARG A 61 7.79 -3.83 8.70
CA ARG A 61 7.33 -2.92 9.76
C ARG A 61 8.05 -3.27 11.06
N CYS A 62 8.59 -2.26 11.74
CA CYS A 62 9.35 -2.43 12.97
C CYS A 62 8.75 -1.55 14.07
N ILE A 63 8.88 -1.94 15.33
CA ILE A 63 8.49 -1.12 16.48
C ILE A 63 9.75 -0.55 17.11
N ARG A 64 9.80 0.78 17.29
CA ARG A 64 10.97 1.44 17.87
C ARG A 64 11.19 1.01 19.32
N SER A 65 12.39 0.55 19.64
CA SER A 65 12.81 0.04 20.94
C SER A 65 13.79 0.98 21.65
N GLU A 66 13.94 0.81 22.97
CA GLU A 66 14.92 1.56 23.77
C GLU A 66 16.38 1.11 23.53
N ASN A 67 16.58 -0.17 23.21
CA ASN A 67 17.90 -0.77 23.01
C ASN A 67 18.38 -0.71 21.55
N GLY A 68 17.56 -0.20 20.62
CA GLY A 68 17.86 -0.12 19.19
C GLY A 68 17.78 -1.45 18.44
N GLN A 69 17.32 -2.52 19.08
CA GLN A 69 16.99 -3.81 18.45
C GLN A 69 15.48 -3.83 18.20
N ASP A 70 15.06 -3.04 17.20
CA ASP A 70 13.66 -2.80 16.88
C ASP A 70 13.03 -4.08 16.28
N PRO A 71 12.10 -4.78 16.97
CA PRO A 71 11.52 -6.02 16.46
C PRO A 71 10.64 -5.73 15.24
N CYS A 72 10.80 -6.52 14.18
CA CYS A 72 10.07 -6.34 12.94
C CYS A 72 9.19 -7.53 12.53
N GLU A 73 8.15 -7.21 11.78
CA GLU A 73 7.24 -8.11 11.08
C GLU A 73 7.19 -7.78 9.58
N LEU A 74 6.83 -8.76 8.77
CA LEU A 74 6.45 -8.54 7.38
C LEU A 74 4.95 -8.26 7.29
N PHE A 75 4.59 -7.17 6.63
CA PHE A 75 3.22 -6.72 6.44
C PHE A 75 2.83 -6.68 4.97
N GLN A 76 1.62 -7.13 4.64
CA GLN A 76 0.98 -6.90 3.35
C GLN A 76 -0.49 -6.54 3.50
N LEU A 77 -0.91 -5.48 2.79
CA LEU A 77 -2.30 -5.08 2.67
C LEU A 77 -2.92 -5.81 1.47
N LEU A 78 -3.98 -6.57 1.72
CA LEU A 78 -4.67 -7.39 0.72
C LEU A 78 -5.85 -6.59 0.15
N VAL A 79 -5.82 -6.40 -1.16
CA VAL A 79 -6.84 -5.65 -1.91
C VAL A 79 -7.75 -6.58 -2.72
N ASN A 80 -8.95 -6.11 -3.04
CA ASN A 80 -9.83 -6.78 -3.99
C ASN A 80 -9.39 -6.50 -5.45
N ASN A 81 -10.12 -7.07 -6.42
CA ASN A 81 -9.84 -6.89 -7.85
C ASN A 81 -10.00 -5.43 -8.35
N GLU A 82 -10.61 -4.55 -7.56
CA GLU A 82 -10.80 -3.11 -7.85
C GLU A 82 -9.71 -2.25 -7.19
N GLY A 83 -8.78 -2.86 -6.43
CA GLY A 83 -7.75 -2.16 -5.65
C GLY A 83 -8.19 -1.69 -4.26
N ASN A 84 -9.43 -2.00 -3.84
CA ASN A 84 -9.95 -1.60 -2.53
C ASN A 84 -9.35 -2.48 -1.41
N PRO A 85 -8.79 -1.91 -0.33
CA PRO A 85 -8.31 -2.68 0.83
C PRO A 85 -9.42 -3.51 1.46
N LEU A 86 -9.13 -4.78 1.77
CA LEU A 86 -10.05 -5.70 2.43
C LEU A 86 -9.48 -6.37 3.68
N SER A 87 -8.20 -6.66 3.72
CA SER A 87 -7.58 -7.42 4.81
C SER A 87 -6.11 -7.10 4.91
N GLU A 88 -5.48 -7.52 6.00
CA GLU A 88 -4.03 -7.41 6.16
C GLU A 88 -3.47 -8.68 6.81
N ILE A 89 -2.22 -8.97 6.49
CA ILE A 89 -1.43 -10.03 7.12
C ILE A 89 -0.14 -9.46 7.66
N MET A 90 0.19 -9.86 8.88
CA MET A 90 1.48 -9.59 9.54
C MET A 90 2.13 -10.92 9.88
N VAL A 91 3.37 -11.15 9.43
CA VAL A 91 4.16 -12.37 9.66
C VAL A 91 5.40 -12.03 10.48
N PHE A 92 5.62 -12.75 11.57
CA PHE A 92 6.70 -12.50 12.54
C PHE A 92 7.39 -13.82 12.91
N PRO A 93 8.71 -13.81 13.21
CA PRO A 93 9.43 -15.02 13.61
C PRO A 93 8.96 -15.52 14.98
N LEU A 94 9.08 -16.83 15.21
CA LEU A 94 8.90 -17.43 16.53
C LEU A 94 10.25 -17.93 17.08
N PRO A 95 10.42 -17.98 18.42
CA PRO A 95 11.57 -18.63 19.04
C PRO A 95 11.76 -20.08 18.55
N GLN A 96 13.02 -20.49 18.39
CA GLN A 96 13.38 -21.83 17.93
C GLN A 96 12.86 -22.95 18.85
N GLY A 97 12.70 -24.16 18.29
CA GLY A 97 12.23 -25.35 19.01
C GLY A 97 10.70 -25.48 19.09
N GLN A 98 9.95 -24.61 18.42
CA GLN A 98 8.49 -24.71 18.27
C GLN A 98 8.10 -25.47 17.00
N ALA A 99 6.87 -26.00 16.95
CA ALA A 99 6.33 -26.67 15.77
C ALA A 99 6.04 -25.72 14.58
N ALA A 100 5.93 -24.42 14.87
CA ALA A 100 5.85 -23.36 13.87
C ALA A 100 7.09 -22.46 14.01
N ILE A 101 7.70 -22.08 12.89
CA ILE A 101 8.89 -21.20 12.87
C ILE A 101 8.53 -19.72 12.74
N ALA A 102 7.27 -19.44 12.37
CA ALA A 102 6.71 -18.10 12.33
C ALA A 102 5.25 -18.09 12.79
N GLY A 103 4.82 -16.95 13.31
CA GLY A 103 3.42 -16.65 13.54
C GLY A 103 2.90 -15.72 12.45
N ALA A 104 1.60 -15.76 12.20
CA ALA A 104 0.94 -14.71 11.44
C ALA A 104 -0.37 -14.26 12.09
N THR A 105 -0.60 -12.95 12.06
CA THR A 105 -1.88 -12.32 12.40
C THR A 105 -2.53 -11.88 11.09
N ILE A 106 -3.74 -12.37 10.81
CA ILE A 106 -4.54 -11.97 9.66
C ILE A 106 -5.79 -11.26 10.17
N ILE A 107 -6.02 -10.03 9.72
CA ILE A 107 -7.21 -9.24 10.05
C ILE A 107 -8.09 -9.15 8.80
N VAL A 108 -9.33 -9.61 8.91
CA VAL A 108 -10.32 -9.69 7.82
C VAL A 108 -11.57 -8.88 8.17
N PRO A 109 -12.44 -8.52 7.21
CA PRO A 109 -13.56 -7.62 7.46
C PRO A 109 -14.50 -8.07 8.58
N LEU A 110 -15.17 -7.10 9.18
CA LEU A 110 -16.37 -7.32 9.99
C LEU A 110 -17.43 -8.11 9.21
N LYS A 111 -18.36 -8.75 9.95
CA LYS A 111 -19.35 -9.70 9.42
C LYS A 111 -18.73 -10.93 8.72
N THR A 112 -17.49 -11.29 9.02
CA THR A 112 -16.93 -12.59 8.60
C THR A 112 -17.64 -13.75 9.32
N LEU A 113 -17.93 -14.83 8.59
CA LEU A 113 -18.59 -16.03 9.09
C LEU A 113 -17.59 -16.92 9.85
N LEU A 114 -17.50 -16.71 11.16
CA LEU A 114 -16.53 -17.36 12.04
C LEU A 114 -16.54 -18.90 11.96
N THR A 115 -17.71 -19.51 11.87
CA THR A 115 -17.90 -20.97 11.83
C THR A 115 -17.38 -21.61 10.54
N ALA A 116 -17.28 -20.87 9.44
CA ALA A 116 -16.77 -21.37 8.18
C ALA A 116 -15.24 -21.42 8.09
N ARG A 117 -14.55 -20.84 9.10
CA ARG A 117 -13.08 -20.73 9.19
C ARG A 117 -12.45 -19.91 8.06
N MET A 118 -11.19 -19.56 8.22
CA MET A 118 -10.34 -19.06 7.14
C MET A 118 -9.63 -20.24 6.48
N THR A 119 -9.32 -20.18 5.19
CA THR A 119 -8.37 -21.11 4.57
C THR A 119 -7.26 -20.36 3.86
N ILE A 120 -6.07 -20.95 3.83
CA ILE A 120 -4.93 -20.48 3.03
C ILE A 120 -4.53 -21.62 2.10
N ALA A 121 -4.60 -21.38 0.79
CA ALA A 121 -3.96 -22.22 -0.22
C ALA A 121 -2.54 -21.67 -0.44
N PHE A 122 -1.54 -22.46 -0.08
CA PHE A 122 -0.13 -22.11 -0.24
C PHE A 122 0.34 -22.36 -1.67
N ASP A 123 -0.14 -23.44 -2.28
CA ASP A 123 -0.01 -23.77 -3.70
C ASP A 123 -1.33 -24.40 -4.24
N ALA A 124 -1.25 -25.21 -5.30
CA ALA A 124 -2.41 -25.87 -5.92
C ALA A 124 -2.90 -27.13 -5.17
N GLU A 125 -2.09 -27.73 -4.29
CA GLU A 125 -2.36 -29.01 -3.62
C GLU A 125 -2.56 -28.84 -2.11
N ILE A 126 -1.90 -27.84 -1.50
CA ILE A 126 -1.78 -27.65 -0.06
C ILE A 126 -2.64 -26.46 0.37
N THR A 127 -3.82 -26.78 0.92
CA THR A 127 -4.72 -25.82 1.56
C THR A 127 -4.91 -26.16 3.04
N LYS A 128 -4.66 -25.21 3.93
CA LYS A 128 -4.85 -25.34 5.39
C LYS A 128 -6.02 -24.48 5.87
N SER A 129 -6.70 -24.92 6.94
CA SER A 129 -7.87 -24.22 7.51
C SER A 129 -7.63 -23.78 8.95
N TYR A 130 -7.91 -22.52 9.25
CA TYR A 130 -7.59 -21.86 10.52
C TYR A 130 -8.84 -21.24 11.17
N PRO A 131 -9.02 -21.38 12.49
CA PRO A 131 -10.10 -20.68 13.19
C PRO A 131 -9.78 -19.19 13.29
N TYR A 132 -10.82 -18.36 13.32
CA TYR A 132 -10.70 -17.02 13.85
C TYR A 132 -10.61 -17.09 15.38
N SER A 133 -9.76 -16.26 15.96
CA SER A 133 -9.52 -16.21 17.40
C SER A 133 -10.54 -15.32 18.12
N PHE A 134 -10.82 -14.14 17.57
CA PHE A 134 -11.79 -13.15 18.09
C PHE A 134 -12.07 -12.09 17.01
N CYS A 135 -13.01 -11.18 17.27
CA CYS A 135 -13.18 -9.95 16.47
C CYS A 135 -13.10 -8.71 17.37
N THR A 136 -12.70 -7.60 16.79
CA THR A 136 -12.69 -6.25 17.37
C THR A 136 -13.31 -5.29 16.36
N GLU A 137 -13.35 -3.99 16.66
CA GLU A 137 -13.91 -2.97 15.76
C GLU A 137 -13.16 -2.86 14.41
N ILE A 138 -11.88 -3.23 14.36
CA ILE A 138 -11.09 -3.21 13.11
C ILE A 138 -11.30 -4.43 12.21
N GLY A 139 -11.90 -5.51 12.71
CA GLY A 139 -12.11 -6.74 11.94
C GLY A 139 -12.16 -8.01 12.78
N CYS A 140 -12.21 -9.16 12.10
CA CYS A 140 -12.06 -10.47 12.71
C CYS A 140 -10.64 -10.99 12.50
N ILE A 141 -10.06 -11.57 13.54
CA ILE A 141 -8.62 -11.88 13.61
C ILE A 141 -8.42 -13.38 13.63
N ALA A 142 -7.56 -13.88 12.74
CA ALA A 142 -6.98 -15.21 12.82
C ALA A 142 -5.51 -15.11 13.24
N ARG A 143 -5.12 -15.84 14.29
CA ARG A 143 -3.72 -16.03 14.68
C ARG A 143 -3.30 -17.45 14.37
N ILE A 144 -2.27 -17.60 13.55
CA ILE A 144 -1.85 -18.89 13.00
C ILE A 144 -0.36 -19.12 13.22
N GLY A 145 0.04 -20.39 13.33
CA GLY A 145 1.44 -20.80 13.19
C GLY A 145 1.70 -21.26 11.76
N LEU A 146 2.87 -20.91 11.24
CA LEU A 146 3.40 -21.35 9.95
C LEU A 146 4.55 -22.33 10.22
N THR A 147 4.43 -23.56 9.71
CA THR A 147 5.49 -24.58 9.82
C THR A 147 6.64 -24.28 8.88
N GLU A 148 7.75 -25.03 9.00
CA GLU A 148 8.86 -24.93 8.06
C GLU A 148 8.40 -25.20 6.62
N ASP A 149 7.54 -26.21 6.42
CA ASP A 149 6.90 -26.50 5.12
C ASP A 149 6.05 -25.32 4.61
N ASP A 150 5.24 -24.68 5.45
CA ASP A 150 4.42 -23.53 5.03
C ASP A 150 5.31 -22.39 4.53
N ILE A 151 6.38 -22.09 5.26
CA ILE A 151 7.36 -21.08 4.88
C ILE A 151 8.13 -21.47 3.62
N ALA A 152 8.45 -22.76 3.44
CA ALA A 152 9.10 -23.25 2.22
C ALA A 152 8.21 -23.06 0.98
N LEU A 153 6.91 -23.39 1.09
CA LEU A 153 5.92 -23.16 0.03
C LEU A 153 5.77 -21.66 -0.26
N MET A 154 5.63 -20.81 0.76
CA MET A 154 5.57 -19.36 0.61
C MET A 154 6.85 -18.75 0.01
N LYS A 155 8.01 -19.40 0.19
CA LYS A 155 9.29 -18.97 -0.40
C LYS A 155 9.47 -19.39 -1.86
N ALA A 156 8.76 -20.44 -2.29
CA ALA A 156 8.86 -21.03 -3.63
C ALA A 156 7.73 -20.61 -4.59
N GLY A 157 6.56 -20.23 -4.06
CA GLY A 157 5.41 -19.78 -4.85
C GLY A 157 5.42 -18.28 -5.15
N ASP A 158 4.63 -17.87 -6.15
CA ASP A 158 4.43 -16.46 -6.52
C ASP A 158 3.26 -15.80 -5.76
N GLN A 159 2.24 -16.57 -5.41
CA GLN A 159 1.00 -16.07 -4.80
C GLN A 159 0.27 -17.18 -4.01
N SER A 160 -0.14 -16.89 -2.79
CA SER A 160 -1.08 -17.71 -2.01
C SER A 160 -2.50 -17.13 -2.07
N VAL A 161 -3.52 -17.93 -1.76
CA VAL A 161 -4.92 -17.49 -1.74
C VAL A 161 -5.52 -17.67 -0.36
N ILE A 162 -5.96 -16.57 0.26
CA ILE A 162 -6.70 -16.57 1.52
C ILE A 162 -8.19 -16.52 1.19
N THR A 163 -8.96 -17.50 1.68
CA THR A 163 -10.42 -17.54 1.46
C THR A 163 -11.16 -17.27 2.76
N ILE A 164 -12.11 -16.34 2.69
CA ILE A 164 -13.06 -16.01 3.76
C ILE A 164 -14.50 -16.06 3.25
N ARG A 165 -15.48 -16.00 4.17
CA ARG A 165 -16.91 -16.01 3.85
C ARG A 165 -17.62 -14.96 4.67
N HIS A 166 -18.58 -14.27 4.08
CA HIS A 166 -19.39 -13.26 4.75
C HIS A 166 -20.61 -13.92 5.43
N MET A 167 -20.98 -13.46 6.62
CA MET A 167 -22.09 -14.00 7.43
C MET A 167 -23.43 -13.93 6.68
N ASP A 168 -23.70 -12.82 6.01
CA ASP A 168 -24.95 -12.62 5.24
C ASP A 168 -24.93 -13.40 3.90
N ALA A 169 -23.82 -14.06 3.53
CA ALA A 169 -23.65 -14.78 2.28
C ALA A 169 -22.78 -16.05 2.43
N PRO A 170 -23.16 -17.01 3.30
CA PRO A 170 -22.31 -18.13 3.73
C PRO A 170 -21.77 -18.98 2.56
N ASN A 171 -22.59 -19.17 1.53
CA ASN A 171 -22.25 -20.00 0.37
C ASN A 171 -21.25 -19.32 -0.59
N LYS A 172 -21.06 -18.00 -0.52
CA LYS A 172 -20.12 -17.25 -1.38
C LYS A 172 -18.75 -17.13 -0.70
N ALA A 173 -17.73 -17.70 -1.34
CA ALA A 173 -16.34 -17.50 -0.97
C ALA A 173 -15.84 -16.14 -1.50
N LEU A 174 -15.03 -15.47 -0.69
CA LEU A 174 -14.25 -14.30 -1.09
C LEU A 174 -12.77 -14.69 -1.03
N ASN A 175 -12.12 -14.71 -2.19
CA ASN A 175 -10.72 -15.09 -2.35
C ASN A 175 -9.87 -13.82 -2.41
N LEU A 176 -8.94 -13.70 -1.47
CA LEU A 176 -7.97 -12.62 -1.34
C LEU A 176 -6.62 -13.15 -1.84
N LYS A 177 -5.96 -12.38 -2.72
CA LYS A 177 -4.63 -12.73 -3.22
C LYS A 177 -3.58 -12.24 -2.23
N LEU A 178 -2.70 -13.13 -1.81
CA LEU A 178 -1.51 -12.83 -1.04
C LEU A 178 -0.31 -12.94 -1.98
N SER A 179 0.33 -11.82 -2.33
CA SER A 179 1.54 -11.84 -3.14
C SER A 179 2.72 -12.39 -2.34
N LEU A 180 3.53 -13.25 -2.95
CA LEU A 180 4.78 -13.74 -2.37
C LEU A 180 6.01 -13.02 -2.95
N SER A 181 5.79 -12.06 -3.86
CA SER A 181 6.83 -11.17 -4.40
C SER A 181 7.56 -10.43 -3.29
N GLY A 182 8.82 -10.82 -3.04
CA GLY A 182 9.67 -10.27 -1.98
C GLY A 182 9.57 -10.98 -0.62
N PHE A 183 8.65 -11.95 -0.43
CA PHE A 183 8.48 -12.66 0.83
C PHE A 183 9.77 -13.32 1.32
N THR A 184 10.46 -14.07 0.45
CA THR A 184 11.71 -14.77 0.79
C THR A 184 12.79 -13.83 1.31
N ALA A 185 12.98 -12.68 0.67
CA ALA A 185 13.98 -11.69 1.06
C ALA A 185 13.60 -10.99 2.37
N GLY A 186 12.32 -10.63 2.53
CA GLY A 186 11.80 -10.01 3.74
C GLY A 186 11.81 -10.94 4.96
N PHE A 187 11.41 -12.20 4.78
CA PHE A 187 11.37 -13.18 5.87
C PHE A 187 12.77 -13.49 6.38
N ASN A 188 13.75 -13.60 5.47
CA ASN A 188 15.15 -13.76 5.84
C ASN A 188 15.73 -12.52 6.54
N LYS A 189 15.18 -11.31 6.34
CA LYS A 189 15.60 -10.11 7.10
C LYS A 189 15.04 -10.12 8.53
N ILE A 190 13.75 -10.42 8.72
CA ILE A 190 13.14 -10.45 10.06
C ILE A 190 13.58 -11.65 10.92
N LEU A 191 14.11 -12.72 10.30
CA LEU A 191 14.71 -13.86 11.02
C LEU A 191 16.06 -13.56 11.69
N ASN A 192 16.80 -12.52 11.24
CA ASN A 192 18.19 -12.27 11.63
C ASN A 192 18.34 -10.94 12.40
N GLN A 193 17.46 -10.73 13.39
CA GLN A 193 17.39 -9.52 14.23
C GLN A 193 17.85 -9.79 15.66
#